data_AF-A0A7C6MWN2-F1
#
_entry.id   AF-A0A7C6MWN2-F1
#
_cell.length_a   1.000
_cell.length_b   1.000
_cell.length_c   1.000
_cell.angle_alpha   90.00
_cell.angle_beta   90.00
_cell.angle_gamma   90.00
#
_symmetry.space_group_name_H-M   'P 1'
#
loop_
_entity.id
_entity.type
_entity.pdbx_description
1 polymer ?
#
loop_
_entity_poly.entity_id
_entity_poly.type
_entity_poly.pdbx_seq_one_letter_code
_entity_poly.pdbx_strand_id
1 'polypeptide(L)'
;MNMKLKKFALVLAIVLVASTFAPAFAKGPFTDVDANHWAYDSIAELAATGLIEGYPDGTFGGQNTMTRYEAAMVFARALTRLETHLSSSGLLSELDKIKAEIVEEVLAQAGGSVETTIVERVVVDGGLDEEVLARLRDAEMANEAIEGDVAYLEARLLGLVDGIRYDVNRIQEQLDAGVEPVGIEELEEMIAAKVQEVVLEAALGTKETVIV
;
A
#
# COMPACT_ATOMS: atom_id res chain seq x y z
N MET A 1 -5.64 29.14 -58.76
CA MET A 1 -5.34 27.77 -58.28
C MET A 1 -6.54 26.86 -58.56
N ASN A 2 -6.34 25.84 -59.40
CA ASN A 2 -7.40 24.98 -59.93
C ASN A 2 -8.16 24.25 -58.83
N MET A 3 -9.50 24.21 -58.93
CA MET A 3 -10.39 23.60 -57.93
C MET A 3 -10.10 22.10 -57.70
N LYS A 4 -9.50 21.42 -58.69
CA LYS A 4 -9.00 20.04 -58.56
C LYS A 4 -7.76 19.92 -57.67
N LEU A 5 -6.87 20.91 -57.70
CA LEU A 5 -5.63 20.93 -56.92
C LEU A 5 -5.89 21.20 -55.43
N LYS A 6 -6.89 22.04 -55.11
CA LYS A 6 -7.32 22.31 -53.72
C LYS A 6 -7.92 21.08 -53.04
N LYS A 7 -8.72 20.30 -53.78
CA LYS A 7 -9.31 19.04 -53.26
C LYS A 7 -8.23 17.99 -53.01
N PHE A 8 -7.22 17.90 -53.87
CA PHE A 8 -6.09 17.00 -53.67
C PHE A 8 -5.23 17.40 -52.46
N ALA A 9 -4.98 18.69 -52.27
CA ALA A 9 -4.27 19.21 -51.10
C ALA A 9 -5.03 18.96 -49.80
N LEU A 10 -6.37 19.05 -49.81
CA LEU A 10 -7.21 18.76 -48.65
C LEU A 10 -7.16 17.27 -48.27
N VAL A 11 -7.21 16.37 -49.25
CA VAL A 11 -7.09 14.92 -48.99
C VAL A 11 -5.69 14.58 -48.45
N LEU A 12 -4.64 15.18 -49.00
CA LEU A 12 -3.28 14.99 -48.50
C LEU A 12 -3.10 15.51 -47.06
N ALA A 13 -3.71 16.65 -46.73
CA ALA A 13 -3.69 17.20 -45.38
C ALA A 13 -4.45 16.31 -44.38
N ILE A 14 -5.58 15.73 -44.78
CA ILE A 14 -6.34 14.79 -43.93
C ILE A 14 -5.53 13.49 -43.71
N VAL A 15 -4.83 12.99 -44.73
CA VAL A 15 -3.97 11.79 -44.59
C VAL A 15 -2.74 12.06 -43.70
N LEU A 16 -2.15 13.26 -43.79
CA LEU A 16 -1.04 13.65 -42.91
C LEU A 16 -1.48 13.81 -41.45
N VAL A 17 -2.67 14.37 -41.20
CA VAL A 17 -3.24 14.49 -39.84
C VAL A 17 -3.67 13.12 -39.29
N ALA A 18 -4.10 12.19 -40.14
CA ALA A 18 -4.43 10.82 -39.71
C ALA A 18 -3.18 10.00 -39.31
N SER A 19 -2.00 10.33 -39.84
CA SER A 19 -0.75 9.62 -39.51
C SER A 19 -0.16 9.95 -38.13
N THR A 20 -0.67 10.97 -37.43
CA THR A 20 -0.20 11.32 -36.07
C THR A 20 -0.99 10.65 -34.94
N PHE A 21 -1.99 9.83 -35.25
CA PHE A 21 -2.68 8.98 -34.27
C PHE A 21 -2.08 7.58 -34.25
N ALA A 22 -0.81 7.47 -33.85
CA ALA A 22 -0.34 6.21 -33.29
C ALA A 22 -0.94 6.11 -31.88
N PRO A 23 -1.78 5.10 -31.56
CA PRO A 23 -2.04 4.80 -30.16
C PRO A 23 -0.68 4.45 -29.56
N ALA A 24 -0.16 5.32 -28.69
CA ALA A 24 0.92 4.93 -27.80
C ALA A 24 0.31 3.86 -26.89
N PHE A 25 0.49 2.60 -27.25
CA PHE A 25 0.31 1.51 -26.30
C PHE A 25 1.29 1.82 -25.19
N ALA A 26 0.78 2.33 -24.06
CA ALA A 26 1.58 2.55 -22.88
C ALA A 26 2.15 1.18 -22.51
N LYS A 27 3.44 1.01 -22.79
CA LYS A 27 4.19 -0.14 -22.29
C LYS A 27 4.06 -0.09 -20.78
N GLY A 28 3.57 -1.17 -20.17
CA GLY A 28 3.40 -1.28 -18.72
C GLY A 28 4.69 -0.94 -17.98
N PRO A 29 4.61 -0.61 -16.69
CA PRO A 29 5.77 -0.14 -15.91
C PRO A 29 6.90 -1.17 -15.83
N PHE A 30 6.62 -2.44 -16.08
CA PHE A 30 7.58 -3.54 -16.02
C PHE A 30 7.55 -4.38 -17.29
N THR A 31 8.70 -4.96 -17.63
CA THR A 31 8.91 -5.69 -18.89
C THR A 31 8.43 -7.14 -18.87
N ASP A 32 8.25 -7.71 -17.68
CA ASP A 32 7.85 -9.09 -17.39
C ASP A 32 6.39 -9.22 -16.95
N VAL A 33 5.63 -8.12 -16.95
CA VAL A 33 4.20 -8.11 -16.59
C VAL A 33 3.37 -7.88 -17.85
N ASP A 34 2.80 -8.97 -18.38
CA ASP A 34 1.92 -8.90 -19.54
C ASP A 34 0.65 -8.10 -19.26
N ALA A 35 0.18 -7.32 -20.23
CA ALA A 35 -1.05 -6.53 -20.13
C ALA A 35 -2.32 -7.37 -19.87
N ASN A 36 -2.28 -8.67 -20.18
CA ASN A 36 -3.37 -9.61 -19.92
C ASN A 36 -3.18 -10.39 -18.60
N HIS A 37 -2.14 -10.10 -17.82
CA HIS A 37 -1.90 -10.75 -16.55
C HIS A 37 -2.91 -10.25 -15.50
N TRP A 38 -3.45 -11.15 -14.67
CA TRP A 38 -4.50 -10.82 -13.69
C TRP A 38 -4.07 -9.74 -12.69
N ALA A 39 -2.76 -9.64 -12.40
CA ALA A 39 -2.21 -8.64 -11.49
C ALA A 39 -1.75 -7.35 -12.18
N TYR A 40 -1.90 -7.23 -13.51
CA TYR A 40 -1.34 -6.11 -14.27
C TYR A 40 -1.83 -4.77 -13.75
N ASP A 41 -3.15 -4.61 -13.57
CA ASP A 41 -3.74 -3.34 -13.12
C ASP A 41 -3.29 -2.98 -11.71
N SER A 42 -3.27 -3.94 -10.79
CA SER A 42 -2.82 -3.73 -9.41
C SER A 42 -1.34 -3.36 -9.36
N ILE A 43 -0.49 -4.05 -10.12
CA ILE A 43 0.94 -3.76 -10.20
C ILE A 43 1.16 -2.37 -10.82
N ALA A 44 0.41 -2.03 -11.86
CA ALA A 44 0.52 -0.73 -12.51
C ALA A 44 0.13 0.41 -11.56
N GLU A 45 -0.95 0.24 -10.80
CA GLU A 45 -1.39 1.22 -9.81
C GLU A 45 -0.40 1.37 -8.65
N LEU A 46 0.08 0.26 -8.10
CA LEU A 46 1.06 0.27 -7.01
C LEU A 46 2.39 0.89 -7.45
N ALA A 47 2.81 0.66 -8.71
CA ALA A 47 4.00 1.28 -9.27
C ALA A 47 3.80 2.78 -9.52
N ALA A 48 2.64 3.18 -10.05
CA ALA A 48 2.30 4.58 -10.27
C ALA A 48 2.22 5.38 -8.96
N THR A 49 1.81 4.74 -7.87
CA THR A 49 1.77 5.34 -6.53
C THR A 49 3.12 5.31 -5.80
N GLY A 50 4.13 4.63 -6.37
CA GLY A 50 5.47 4.47 -5.81
C GLY A 50 5.53 3.49 -4.62
N LEU A 51 4.49 2.70 -4.39
CA LEU A 51 4.47 1.70 -3.33
C LEU A 51 5.39 0.52 -3.65
N ILE A 52 5.39 0.08 -4.91
CA ILE A 52 6.29 -0.95 -5.42
C ILE A 52 7.24 -0.35 -6.44
N GLU A 53 8.47 -0.86 -6.43
CA GLU A 53 9.49 -0.55 -7.41
C GLU A 53 10.00 -1.88 -7.98
N GLY A 54 10.23 -1.90 -9.29
CA GLY A 54 10.82 -3.06 -9.95
C GLY A 54 12.32 -3.11 -9.77
N TYR A 55 12.93 -4.16 -10.30
CA TYR A 55 14.36 -4.34 -10.32
C TYR A 55 15.05 -3.38 -11.31
N PRO A 56 16.36 -3.12 -11.16
CA PRO A 56 17.10 -2.23 -12.05
C PRO A 56 17.11 -2.66 -13.53
N ASP A 57 16.82 -3.92 -13.80
CA ASP A 57 16.68 -4.49 -15.15
C ASP A 57 15.32 -4.16 -15.81
N GLY A 58 14.41 -3.52 -15.07
CA GLY A 58 13.08 -3.15 -15.54
C GLY A 58 12.02 -4.24 -15.39
N THR A 59 12.28 -5.26 -14.56
CA THR A 59 11.30 -6.32 -14.22
C THR A 59 10.60 -6.05 -12.89
N PHE A 60 9.40 -6.61 -12.70
CA PHE A 60 8.70 -6.67 -11.42
C PHE A 60 9.17 -7.87 -10.59
N GLY A 61 9.52 -8.99 -11.24
CA GLY A 61 9.95 -10.22 -10.60
C GLY A 61 8.82 -10.96 -9.88
N GLY A 62 7.59 -10.90 -10.40
CA GLY A 62 6.39 -11.42 -9.73
C GLY A 62 6.35 -12.94 -9.48
N GLN A 63 7.28 -13.71 -10.06
CA GLN A 63 7.45 -15.14 -9.78
C GLN A 63 8.44 -15.42 -8.63
N ASN A 64 9.17 -14.41 -8.17
CA ASN A 64 10.14 -14.56 -7.10
C ASN A 64 9.43 -14.53 -5.74
N THR A 65 9.99 -15.25 -4.77
CA THR A 65 9.55 -15.11 -3.37
C THR A 65 9.99 -13.75 -2.84
N MET A 66 9.03 -12.94 -2.40
CA MET A 66 9.32 -11.65 -1.79
C MET A 66 10.08 -11.86 -0.47
N THR A 67 11.22 -11.21 -0.34
CA THR A 67 12.00 -11.22 0.88
C THR A 67 11.28 -10.42 1.97
N ARG A 68 11.62 -10.74 3.21
CA ARG A 68 11.18 -10.00 4.40
C ARG A 68 11.51 -8.51 4.34
N TYR A 69 12.66 -8.16 3.75
CA TYR A 69 13.10 -6.78 3.57
C TYR A 69 12.25 -6.02 2.54
N GLU A 70 12.00 -6.63 1.39
CA GLU A 70 11.15 -6.03 0.33
C GLU A 70 9.72 -5.80 0.86
N ALA A 71 9.18 -6.75 1.62
CA ALA A 71 7.90 -6.61 2.30
C ALA A 71 7.87 -5.40 3.25
N ALA A 72 8.89 -5.27 4.11
CA ALA A 72 9.01 -4.16 5.06
C ALA A 72 9.01 -2.81 4.35
N MET A 73 9.71 -2.72 3.22
CA MET A 73 9.84 -1.49 2.44
C MET A 73 8.49 -1.04 1.87
N VAL A 74 7.71 -1.98 1.31
CA VAL A 74 6.36 -1.69 0.79
C VAL A 74 5.45 -1.20 1.92
N PHE A 75 5.48 -1.85 3.09
CA PHE A 75 4.68 -1.43 4.24
C PHE A 75 5.09 -0.06 4.78
N ALA A 76 6.39 0.22 4.87
CA ALA A 76 6.89 1.53 5.31
C ALA A 76 6.41 2.65 4.38
N ARG A 77 6.51 2.45 3.05
CA ARG A 77 6.02 3.42 2.05
C ARG A 77 4.51 3.63 2.15
N ALA A 78 3.75 2.55 2.32
CA ALA A 78 2.30 2.62 2.50
C ALA A 78 1.91 3.41 3.75
N LEU A 79 2.58 3.15 4.88
CA LEU A 79 2.32 3.84 6.14
C LEU A 79 2.61 5.33 6.05
N THR A 80 3.78 5.73 5.53
CA THR A 80 4.12 7.15 5.35
C THR A 80 3.12 7.87 4.44
N ARG A 81 2.62 7.20 3.40
CA ARG A 81 1.59 7.76 2.52
C ARG A 81 0.26 7.93 3.25
N LEU A 82 -0.13 6.97 4.07
CA LEU A 82 -1.34 7.03 4.88
C LEU A 82 -1.26 8.16 5.92
N GLU A 83 -0.13 8.30 6.62
CA GLU A 83 0.14 9.41 7.54
C GLU A 83 0.05 10.78 6.85
N THR A 84 0.61 10.88 5.65
CA THR A 84 0.53 12.10 4.83
C THR A 84 -0.91 12.41 4.44
N HIS A 85 -1.67 11.39 4.01
CA HIS A 85 -3.09 11.55 3.67
C HIS A 85 -3.94 11.93 4.89
N LEU A 86 -3.72 11.32 6.05
CA LEU A 86 -4.41 11.66 7.29
C LEU A 86 -4.09 13.10 7.72
N SER A 87 -2.82 13.50 7.66
CA SER A 87 -2.38 14.87 7.99
C SER A 87 -2.95 15.92 7.03
N SER A 88 -3.16 15.56 5.76
CA SER A 88 -3.72 16.45 4.73
C SER A 88 -5.24 16.36 4.58
N SER A 89 -5.89 15.35 5.17
CA SER A 89 -7.34 15.13 5.10
C SER A 89 -8.16 16.27 5.72
N GLY A 90 -7.54 17.17 6.48
CA GLY A 90 -8.22 18.31 7.09
C GLY A 90 -9.28 17.92 8.14
N LEU A 91 -9.43 16.62 8.43
CA LEU A 91 -10.44 16.09 9.35
C LEU A 91 -10.33 16.70 10.74
N LEU A 92 -9.12 17.00 11.19
CA LEU A 92 -8.89 17.71 12.45
C LEU A 92 -9.45 19.15 12.41
N SER A 93 -9.28 19.85 11.27
CA SER A 93 -9.84 21.19 11.09
C SER A 93 -11.36 21.18 10.94
N GLU A 94 -11.94 20.18 10.28
CA GLU A 94 -13.40 20.03 10.22
C GLU A 94 -13.98 19.69 11.60
N LEU A 95 -13.32 18.83 12.37
CA LEU A 95 -13.70 18.52 13.75
C LEU A 95 -13.65 19.77 14.64
N ASP A 96 -12.62 20.61 14.51
CA ASP A 96 -12.52 21.86 15.27
C ASP A 96 -13.61 22.86 14.89
N LYS A 97 -14.00 22.93 13.62
CA LYS A 97 -15.14 23.73 13.17
C LYS A 97 -16.47 23.21 13.72
N ILE A 98 -16.69 21.90 13.63
CA ILE A 98 -17.91 21.24 14.16
C ILE A 98 -17.98 21.45 15.68
N LYS A 99 -16.86 21.33 16.40
CA LYS A 99 -16.79 21.63 17.83
C LYS A 99 -17.15 23.08 18.13
N ALA A 100 -16.61 24.03 17.37
CA ALA A 100 -16.91 25.45 17.57
C ALA A 100 -18.39 25.77 17.31
N GLU A 101 -18.98 25.17 16.27
CA GLU A 101 -20.40 25.32 15.92
C GLU A 101 -21.32 24.74 17.01
N ILE A 102 -21.04 23.53 17.48
CA ILE A 102 -21.80 22.90 18.58
C ILE A 102 -21.66 23.70 19.88
N VAL A 103 -20.46 24.21 20.18
CA VAL A 103 -20.24 25.03 21.38
C VAL A 103 -21.02 26.34 21.30
N GLU A 104 -21.06 27.01 20.15
CA GLU A 104 -21.90 28.18 19.96
C GLU A 104 -23.39 27.87 20.11
N GLU A 105 -23.87 26.76 19.53
CA GLU A 105 -25.27 26.34 19.65
C GLU A 105 -25.64 26.04 21.12
N VAL A 106 -24.79 25.29 21.83
CA VAL A 106 -24.97 24.97 23.25
C VAL A 106 -24.92 26.23 24.12
N LEU A 107 -24.02 27.18 23.85
CA LEU A 107 -23.95 28.45 24.57
C LEU A 107 -25.18 29.33 24.34
N ALA A 108 -25.71 29.35 23.11
CA ALA A 108 -26.94 30.06 22.76
C ALA A 108 -28.17 29.46 23.46
N GLN A 109 -28.22 28.15 23.62
CA GLN A 109 -29.29 27.46 24.36
C GLN A 109 -29.12 27.53 25.88
N ALA A 110 -27.89 27.58 26.39
CA ALA A 110 -27.60 27.53 27.83
C ALA A 110 -27.59 28.90 28.55
N GLY A 111 -27.72 30.02 27.83
CA GLY A 111 -27.86 31.34 28.45
C GLY A 111 -26.58 31.95 29.03
N GLY A 112 -25.40 31.44 28.66
CA GLY A 112 -24.10 32.09 28.87
C GLY A 112 -23.11 31.35 29.77
N SER A 113 -21.85 31.34 29.30
CA SER A 113 -20.59 30.87 29.91
C SER A 113 -20.50 29.40 30.30
N VAL A 114 -20.11 28.56 29.33
CA VAL A 114 -19.49 27.25 29.56
C VAL A 114 -17.98 27.43 29.46
N GLU A 115 -17.29 27.24 30.57
CA GLU A 115 -15.82 27.20 30.63
C GLU A 115 -15.35 25.90 29.96
N THR A 116 -14.58 25.99 28.88
CA THR A 116 -14.03 24.84 28.13
C THR A 116 -12.94 24.14 28.95
N THR A 117 -13.35 23.42 29.99
CA THR A 117 -12.60 22.29 30.50
C THR A 117 -12.88 21.12 29.56
N ILE A 118 -11.82 20.40 29.16
CA ILE A 118 -11.87 19.14 28.40
C ILE A 118 -13.17 18.41 28.77
N VAL A 119 -14.06 18.22 27.79
CA VAL A 119 -15.37 17.60 28.01
C VAL A 119 -15.14 16.12 28.29
N GLU A 120 -14.78 15.83 29.54
CA GLU A 120 -15.02 14.54 30.14
C GLU A 120 -16.54 14.40 30.21
N ARG A 121 -17.08 13.59 29.31
CA ARG A 121 -18.45 13.08 29.24
C ARG A 121 -19.46 13.92 30.02
N VAL A 122 -19.94 15.00 29.41
CA VAL A 122 -21.20 15.62 29.85
C VAL A 122 -22.31 14.70 29.36
N VAL A 123 -22.80 13.83 30.25
CA VAL A 123 -24.10 13.19 30.10
C VAL A 123 -25.13 14.30 30.23
N VAL A 124 -25.64 14.80 29.11
CA VAL A 124 -26.77 15.74 29.11
C VAL A 124 -28.01 14.91 29.47
N ASP A 125 -28.72 15.30 30.53
CA ASP A 125 -29.97 14.68 31.03
C ASP A 125 -31.14 14.68 30.03
N GLY A 126 -30.93 15.17 28.80
CA GLY A 126 -31.82 14.99 27.66
C GLY A 126 -31.37 13.78 26.88
N GLY A 127 -32.09 12.66 27.02
CA GLY A 127 -31.75 11.39 26.38
C GLY A 127 -31.37 11.58 24.91
N LEU A 128 -30.15 11.14 24.55
CA LEU A 128 -29.68 11.09 23.17
C LEU A 128 -30.67 10.23 22.36
N ASP A 129 -31.07 10.72 21.18
CA ASP A 129 -31.92 9.95 20.28
C ASP A 129 -31.32 8.55 20.07
N GLU A 130 -32.15 7.51 20.20
CA GLU A 130 -31.74 6.09 20.16
C GLU A 130 -30.90 5.78 18.90
N GLU A 131 -31.18 6.47 17.80
CA GLU A 131 -30.44 6.39 16.53
C GLU A 131 -28.99 6.91 16.63
N VAL A 132 -28.77 7.99 17.37
CA VAL A 132 -27.43 8.57 17.59
C VAL A 132 -26.61 7.63 18.49
N LEU A 133 -27.25 7.04 19.51
CA LEU A 133 -26.63 6.04 20.38
C LEU A 133 -26.24 4.77 19.60
N ALA A 134 -27.10 4.31 18.70
CA ALA A 134 -26.80 3.16 17.84
C ALA A 134 -25.59 3.44 16.92
N ARG A 135 -25.58 4.61 16.28
CA ARG A 135 -24.46 5.03 15.41
C ARG A 135 -23.14 5.19 16.17
N LEU A 136 -23.19 5.74 17.38
CA LEU A 136 -22.01 5.85 18.25
C LEU A 136 -21.47 4.46 18.62
N ARG A 137 -22.36 3.53 18.96
CA ARG A 137 -21.97 2.16 19.31
C ARG A 137 -21.38 1.40 18.13
N ASP A 138 -21.93 1.58 16.93
CA ASP A 138 -21.39 1.02 15.70
C ASP A 138 -20.01 1.60 15.37
N ALA A 139 -19.83 2.91 15.56
CA ALA A 139 -18.54 3.57 15.38
C ALA A 139 -17.50 3.10 16.42
N GLU A 140 -17.91 2.88 17.67
CA GLU A 140 -17.04 2.38 18.75
C GLU A 140 -16.58 0.94 18.45
N MET A 141 -17.49 0.06 18.00
CA MET A 141 -17.14 -1.29 17.56
C MET A 141 -16.21 -1.30 16.35
N ALA A 142 -16.44 -0.40 15.38
CA ALA A 142 -15.55 -0.27 14.22
C ALA A 142 -14.15 0.21 14.63
N ASN A 143 -14.06 1.12 15.61
CA ASN A 143 -12.80 1.61 16.14
C ASN A 143 -12.03 0.51 16.89
N GLU A 144 -12.71 -0.30 17.69
CA GLU A 144 -12.11 -1.45 18.39
C GLU A 144 -11.60 -2.53 17.41
N ALA A 145 -12.32 -2.75 16.30
CA ALA A 145 -11.85 -3.64 15.23
C ALA A 145 -10.57 -3.13 14.54
N ILE A 146 -10.52 -1.82 14.25
CA ILE A 146 -9.33 -1.18 13.67
C ILE A 146 -8.14 -1.28 14.63
N GLU A 147 -8.36 -1.07 15.92
CA GLU A 147 -7.31 -1.19 16.94
C GLU A 147 -6.74 -2.62 17.01
N GLY A 148 -7.59 -3.64 16.88
CA GLY A 148 -7.16 -5.03 16.77
C GLY A 148 -6.32 -5.32 15.52
N ASP A 149 -6.73 -4.79 14.36
CA ASP A 149 -5.99 -4.96 13.10
C ASP A 149 -4.62 -4.25 13.16
N VAL A 150 -4.57 -3.06 13.76
CA VAL A 150 -3.32 -2.32 13.99
C VAL A 150 -2.38 -3.11 14.91
N ALA A 151 -2.89 -3.65 16.02
CA ALA A 151 -2.09 -4.47 16.94
C ALA A 151 -1.51 -5.73 16.27
N TYR A 152 -2.27 -6.36 15.39
CA TYR A 152 -1.79 -7.50 14.59
C TYR A 152 -0.66 -7.08 13.63
N LEU A 153 -0.82 -5.95 12.94
CA LEU A 153 0.20 -5.42 12.04
C LEU A 153 1.47 -5.02 12.79
N GLU A 154 1.35 -4.39 13.95
CA GLU A 154 2.48 -4.05 14.81
C GLU A 154 3.25 -5.31 15.24
N ALA A 155 2.56 -6.35 15.70
CA ALA A 155 3.21 -7.61 16.08
C ALA A 155 3.96 -8.26 14.91
N ARG A 156 3.38 -8.20 13.69
CA ARG A 156 4.01 -8.71 12.47
C ARG A 156 5.27 -7.91 12.11
N LEU A 157 5.20 -6.59 12.20
CA LEU A 157 6.34 -5.69 11.95
C LEU A 157 7.45 -5.88 12.99
N LEU A 158 7.10 -6.04 14.25
CA LEU A 158 8.09 -6.24 15.32
C LEU A 158 8.87 -7.54 15.10
N GLY A 159 8.17 -8.63 14.78
CA GLY A 159 8.83 -9.90 14.43
C GLY A 159 9.70 -9.80 13.17
N LEU A 160 9.34 -8.94 12.22
CA LEU A 160 10.15 -8.63 11.03
C LEU A 160 11.45 -7.94 11.39
N VAL A 161 11.36 -6.89 12.19
CA VAL A 161 12.51 -6.11 12.69
C VAL A 161 13.46 -7.00 13.50
N ASP A 162 12.92 -7.85 14.39
CA ASP A 162 13.75 -8.76 15.19
C ASP A 162 14.48 -9.79 14.32
N GLY A 163 13.82 -10.30 13.27
CA GLY A 163 14.45 -11.20 12.31
C GLY A 163 15.61 -10.53 11.55
N ILE A 164 15.39 -9.31 11.05
CA ILE A 164 16.43 -8.55 10.37
C ILE A 164 17.60 -8.27 11.32
N ARG A 165 17.32 -7.89 12.56
CA ARG A 165 18.34 -7.63 13.58
C ARG A 165 19.19 -8.88 13.86
N TYR A 166 18.55 -10.05 13.95
CA TYR A 166 19.24 -11.32 14.10
C TYR A 166 20.19 -11.60 12.92
N ASP A 167 19.70 -11.45 11.69
CA ASP A 167 20.50 -11.69 10.49
C ASP A 167 21.70 -10.73 10.39
N VAL A 168 21.49 -9.45 10.70
CA VAL A 168 22.54 -8.41 10.72
C VAL A 168 23.63 -8.75 11.75
N ASN A 169 23.25 -9.12 12.97
CA ASN A 169 24.21 -9.50 14.01
C ASN A 169 25.04 -10.71 13.57
N ARG A 170 24.40 -11.71 12.97
CA ARG A 170 25.08 -12.92 12.47
C ARG A 170 26.10 -12.59 11.37
N ILE A 171 25.76 -11.67 10.45
CA ILE A 171 26.68 -11.22 9.39
C ILE A 171 27.87 -10.48 10.00
N GLN A 172 27.65 -9.65 11.01
CA GLN A 172 28.73 -8.98 11.74
C GLN A 172 29.66 -9.96 12.44
N GLU A 173 29.12 -11.00 13.10
CA GLU A 173 29.94 -12.06 13.71
C GLU A 173 30.78 -12.81 12.67
N GLN A 174 30.25 -13.06 11.47
CA GLN A 174 31.00 -13.69 10.38
C GLN A 174 32.14 -12.80 9.86
N LEU A 175 31.87 -11.50 9.70
CA LEU A 175 32.88 -10.51 9.32
C LEU A 175 34.00 -10.40 10.38
N ASP A 176 33.63 -10.34 11.66
CA ASP A 176 34.58 -10.27 12.77
C ASP A 176 35.43 -11.55 12.91
N ALA A 177 34.86 -12.71 12.54
CA ALA A 177 35.57 -13.99 12.48
C ALA A 177 36.49 -14.12 11.24
N GLY A 178 36.55 -13.12 10.36
CA GLY A 178 37.35 -13.15 9.15
C GLY A 178 36.86 -14.17 8.13
N VAL A 179 35.59 -14.58 8.22
CA VAL A 179 34.96 -15.44 7.21
C VAL A 179 34.67 -14.55 6.01
N GLU A 180 35.40 -14.79 4.91
CA GLU A 180 35.17 -14.06 3.66
C GLU A 180 33.72 -14.29 3.20
N PRO A 181 32.97 -13.24 2.86
CA PRO A 181 31.61 -13.40 2.40
C PRO A 181 31.59 -14.25 1.13
N VAL A 182 30.63 -15.16 1.07
CA VAL A 182 30.40 -16.04 -0.08
C VAL A 182 30.28 -15.19 -1.35
N GLY A 183 31.00 -15.55 -2.41
CA GLY A 183 30.95 -14.83 -3.68
C GLY A 183 29.54 -14.84 -4.27
N ILE A 184 29.18 -13.82 -5.04
CA ILE A 184 27.83 -13.68 -5.62
C ILE A 184 27.44 -14.91 -6.46
N GLU A 185 28.38 -15.46 -7.25
CA GLU A 185 28.14 -16.69 -8.03
C GLU A 185 27.87 -17.93 -7.14
N GLU A 186 28.58 -18.06 -6.02
CA GLU A 186 28.39 -19.18 -5.09
C GLU A 186 27.09 -19.01 -4.29
N LEU A 187 26.69 -17.77 -3.97
CA LEU A 187 25.38 -17.45 -3.41
C LEU A 187 24.24 -17.81 -4.37
N GLU A 188 24.37 -17.47 -5.65
CA GLU A 188 23.39 -17.81 -6.68
C GLU A 188 23.23 -19.34 -6.82
N GLU A 189 24.34 -20.08 -6.77
CA GLU A 189 24.33 -21.54 -6.84
C GLU A 189 23.69 -22.16 -5.58
N MET A 190 23.99 -21.62 -4.39
CA MET A 190 23.36 -22.04 -3.13
C MET A 190 21.85 -21.74 -3.09
N ILE A 191 21.43 -20.57 -3.58
CA ILE A 191 20.01 -20.21 -3.69
C ILE A 191 19.31 -21.14 -4.67
N ALA A 192 19.90 -21.39 -5.84
CA ALA A 192 19.34 -22.31 -6.83
C ALA A 192 19.19 -23.73 -6.27
N ALA A 193 20.19 -24.21 -5.52
CA ALA A 193 20.15 -25.52 -4.85
C ALA A 193 19.03 -25.57 -3.79
N LYS A 194 18.90 -24.52 -2.96
CA LYS A 194 17.87 -24.45 -1.92
C LYS A 194 16.46 -24.37 -2.52
N VAL A 195 16.29 -23.62 -3.60
CA VAL A 195 15.02 -23.56 -4.34
C VAL A 195 14.68 -24.92 -4.92
N GLN A 196 15.63 -25.65 -5.52
CA GLN A 196 15.39 -27.01 -6.00
C GLN A 196 15.04 -27.98 -4.87
N GLU A 197 15.69 -27.88 -3.72
CA GLU A 197 15.39 -28.68 -2.52
C GLU A 197 13.97 -28.42 -2.01
N VAL A 198 13.57 -27.16 -1.85
CA VAL A 198 12.22 -26.78 -1.39
C VAL A 198 11.15 -27.19 -2.40
N VAL A 199 11.42 -27.04 -3.70
CA VAL A 199 10.52 -27.48 -4.77
C VAL A 199 10.39 -29.01 -4.78
N LEU A 200 11.49 -29.74 -4.55
CA LEU A 200 11.50 -31.19 -4.46
C LEU A 200 10.76 -31.69 -3.21
N GLU A 201 10.98 -31.05 -2.05
CA GLU A 201 10.24 -31.34 -0.81
C GLU A 201 8.74 -31.06 -0.96
N ALA A 202 8.36 -29.95 -1.59
CA ALA A 202 6.97 -29.64 -1.88
C ALA A 202 6.33 -30.67 -2.84
N ALA A 203 7.09 -31.13 -3.85
CA ALA A 203 6.64 -32.16 -4.79
C ALA A 203 6.56 -33.56 -4.17
N LEU A 204 7.44 -33.87 -3.21
CA LEU A 204 7.43 -35.14 -2.46
C LEU A 204 6.39 -35.14 -1.33
N GLY A 205 6.09 -33.98 -0.74
CA GLY A 205 5.07 -33.79 0.31
C GLY A 205 3.62 -33.92 -0.18
N THR A 206 3.38 -33.95 -1.49
CA THR A 206 2.05 -34.15 -2.09
C THR A 206 1.56 -35.61 -2.14
N LYS A 207 2.19 -36.56 -1.42
CA LYS A 207 1.63 -37.91 -1.25
C LYS A 207 1.42 -38.27 0.22
N GLU A 208 0.15 -38.60 0.50
CA GLU A 208 -0.42 -39.16 1.73
C GLU A 208 -0.89 -38.18 2.81
N THR A 209 -1.93 -37.40 2.48
CA THR A 209 -3.01 -37.20 3.46
C THR A 209 -4.09 -38.25 3.17
N VAL A 210 -3.91 -39.45 3.73
CA VAL A 210 -5.03 -40.39 3.89
C VAL A 210 -5.96 -39.77 4.92
N ILE A 211 -7.10 -39.28 4.48
CA ILE A 211 -8.20 -38.91 5.37
C ILE A 211 -8.86 -40.22 5.82
N VAL A 212 -8.68 -40.57 7.10
CA VAL A 212 -9.61 -41.44 7.85
C VAL A 212 -10.41 -40.55 8.78
#